data_AF-A0A969QTA6-F1
#
_entry.id   AF-A0A969QTA6-F1
#
_cell.length_a   1.000
_cell.length_b   1.000
_cell.length_c   1.000
_cell.angle_alpha   90.00
_cell.angle_beta   90.00
_cell.angle_gamma   90.00
#
_symmetry.space_group_name_H-M   'P 1'
#
loop_
_entity.id
_entity.type
_entity.pdbx_description
1 polymer ?
#
loop_
_entity_poly.entity_id
_entity_poly.type
_entity_poly.pdbx_seq_one_letter_code
_entity_poly.pdbx_strand_id
1 'polypeptide(L)'
;MKLGKRVISKPTNGLIQPAVSTLIQEIRQLTQLTQVQLAAALGVSYETINRWENGHIQPSPLAIKQIQAFVQKLSLSPSLAVRDKSKQLLAKYLVGAGEE
;
A
#
# COMPACT_ATOMS: atom_id res chain seq x y z
N MET A 1 -8.35 39.74 2.83
CA MET A 1 -8.48 38.40 3.45
C MET A 1 -8.25 37.35 2.36
N LYS A 2 -7.14 36.59 2.40
CA LYS A 2 -6.89 35.53 1.41
C LYS A 2 -7.59 34.25 1.89
N LEU A 3 -8.70 33.88 1.26
CA LEU A 3 -9.27 32.54 1.43
C LEU A 3 -8.37 31.55 0.67
N GLY A 4 -7.46 30.91 1.41
CA GLY A 4 -6.64 29.82 0.91
C GLY A 4 -7.52 28.66 0.47
N LYS A 5 -7.29 28.21 -0.76
CA LYS A 5 -8.00 27.15 -1.47
C LYS A 5 -8.13 25.88 -0.61
N ARG A 6 -9.36 25.49 -0.22
CA ARG A 6 -9.64 24.07 0.06
C ARG A 6 -9.82 23.37 -1.27
N VAL A 7 -8.71 22.92 -1.85
CA VAL A 7 -8.77 21.85 -2.84
C VAL A 7 -9.23 20.62 -2.08
N ILE A 8 -10.54 20.33 -2.12
CA ILE A 8 -11.07 19.05 -1.70
C ILE A 8 -10.63 18.07 -2.79
N SER A 9 -9.39 17.57 -2.70
CA SER A 9 -8.93 16.52 -3.60
C SER A 9 -9.80 15.30 -3.32
N LYS A 10 -10.58 14.90 -4.33
CA LYS A 10 -11.42 13.69 -4.34
C LYS A 10 -10.67 12.51 -3.69
N PRO A 11 -11.35 11.61 -2.95
CA PRO A 11 -10.70 10.46 -2.35
C PRO A 11 -10.08 9.61 -3.47
N THR A 12 -8.75 9.65 -3.56
CA THR A 12 -7.98 8.77 -4.43
C THR A 12 -8.13 7.35 -3.89
N ASN A 13 -8.97 6.58 -4.55
CA ASN A 13 -9.03 5.12 -4.61
C ASN A 13 -8.98 4.36 -3.25
N GLY A 14 -10.10 4.39 -2.52
CA GLY A 14 -10.75 3.25 -1.83
C GLY A 14 -10.02 2.40 -0.77
N LEU A 15 -8.69 2.40 -0.68
CA LEU A 15 -7.94 1.57 0.25
C LEU A 15 -7.95 2.22 1.66
N ILE A 16 -9.00 1.91 2.42
CA ILE A 16 -9.20 2.41 3.79
C ILE A 16 -8.95 1.30 4.81
N GLN A 17 -8.57 1.67 6.03
CA GLN A 17 -8.56 0.75 7.17
C GLN A 17 -9.92 0.06 7.37
N PRO A 18 -9.95 -1.23 7.76
CA PRO A 18 -8.79 -2.07 8.09
C PRO A 18 -8.12 -2.76 6.90
N ALA A 19 -8.59 -2.55 5.66
CA ALA A 19 -8.08 -3.25 4.49
C ALA A 19 -6.58 -2.99 4.24
N VAL A 20 -6.12 -1.78 4.56
CA VAL A 20 -4.70 -1.42 4.53
C VAL A 20 -3.89 -2.31 5.48
N SER A 21 -4.33 -2.44 6.74
CA SER A 21 -3.66 -3.29 7.74
C SER A 21 -3.48 -4.71 7.21
N THR A 22 -4.55 -5.31 6.71
CA THR A 22 -4.52 -6.68 6.17
C THR A 22 -3.59 -6.79 4.97
N LEU A 23 -3.64 -5.82 4.04
CA LEU A 23 -2.74 -5.80 2.88
C LEU A 23 -1.26 -5.73 3.30
N ILE A 24 -0.92 -4.85 4.23
CA ILE A 24 0.47 -4.70 4.71
C ILE A 24 0.95 -6.00 5.37
N GLN A 25 0.13 -6.63 6.18
CA GLN A 25 0.45 -7.92 6.80
C GLN A 25 0.63 -9.04 5.76
N GLU A 26 -0.24 -9.13 4.76
CA GLU A 26 -0.13 -10.12 3.68
C GLU A 26 1.13 -9.89 2.83
N ILE A 27 1.51 -8.64 2.55
CA ILE A 27 2.77 -8.29 1.87
C ILE A 27 3.97 -8.74 2.70
N ARG A 28 3.96 -8.47 4.02
CA ARG A 28 5.03 -8.89 4.92
C ARG A 28 5.19 -10.41 4.94
N GLN A 29 4.09 -11.15 5.05
CA GLN A 29 4.12 -12.61 5.05
C GLN A 29 4.65 -13.15 3.72
N LEU A 30 4.23 -12.56 2.60
CA LEU A 30 4.67 -12.97 1.26
C LEU A 30 6.18 -12.76 1.04
N THR A 31 6.71 -11.66 1.56
CA THR A 31 8.10 -11.24 1.36
C THR A 31 9.04 -11.64 2.49
N GLN A 32 8.48 -12.16 3.60
CA GLN A 32 9.17 -12.43 4.86
C GLN A 32 9.90 -11.21 5.45
N LEU A 33 9.50 -10.00 5.07
CA LEU A 33 10.09 -8.77 5.60
C LEU A 33 9.53 -8.47 6.98
N THR A 34 10.37 -7.88 7.83
CA THR A 34 9.95 -7.22 9.08
C THR A 34 9.26 -5.88 8.79
N GLN A 35 8.57 -5.30 9.78
CA GLN A 35 8.01 -3.95 9.68
C GLN A 35 9.09 -2.93 9.25
N VAL A 36 10.29 -3.02 9.82
CA VAL A 36 11.42 -2.12 9.52
C VAL A 36 11.90 -2.29 8.08
N GLN A 37 12.06 -3.54 7.61
CA GLN A 37 12.51 -3.79 6.24
C GLN A 37 11.45 -3.39 5.21
N LEU A 38 10.17 -3.62 5.49
CA LEU A 38 9.08 -3.17 4.62
C LEU A 38 8.99 -1.64 4.59
N ALA A 39 9.18 -0.98 5.73
CA ALA A 39 9.25 0.48 5.82
C ALA A 39 10.35 1.04 4.91
N ALA A 40 11.56 0.46 5.01
CA ALA A 40 12.68 0.82 4.14
C ALA A 40 12.37 0.58 2.65
N ALA A 41 11.73 -0.55 2.32
CA ALA A 41 11.36 -0.87 0.94
C ALA A 41 10.30 0.07 0.36
N LEU A 42 9.39 0.59 1.20
CA LEU A 42 8.36 1.55 0.82
C LEU A 42 8.80 3.02 0.94
N GLY A 43 9.98 3.28 1.51
CA GLY A 43 10.48 4.64 1.74
C GLY A 43 9.70 5.41 2.80
N VAL A 44 9.21 4.72 3.84
CA VAL A 44 8.48 5.30 4.98
C VAL A 44 9.16 4.92 6.30
N SER A 45 8.74 5.53 7.41
CA SER A 45 9.27 5.18 8.73
C SER A 45 8.66 3.87 9.27
N TYR A 46 9.35 3.24 10.22
CA TYR A 46 8.83 2.09 10.96
C TYR A 46 7.48 2.39 11.61
N GLU A 47 7.36 3.55 12.28
CA GLU A 47 6.13 3.97 12.97
C GLU A 47 4.96 4.09 12.02
N THR A 48 5.23 4.46 10.76
CA THR A 48 4.22 4.55 9.71
C THR A 48 3.62 3.18 9.43
N ILE A 49 4.46 2.16 9.20
CA ILE A 49 4.01 0.78 9.01
C ILE A 49 3.29 0.27 10.25
N ASN A 50 3.85 0.51 11.45
CA ASN A 50 3.24 0.07 12.71
C ASN A 50 1.84 0.66 12.89
N ARG A 51 1.64 1.94 12.60
CA ARG A 51 0.32 2.59 12.68
C ARG A 51 -0.65 2.08 11.60
N TRP A 52 -0.16 1.74 10.40
CA TRP A 52 -1.00 1.11 9.38
C TRP A 52 -1.44 -0.30 9.78
N GLU A 53 -0.54 -1.16 10.26
CA GLU A 53 -0.88 -2.51 10.70
C GLU A 53 -1.84 -2.51 11.89
N ASN A 54 -1.74 -1.53 12.80
CA ASN A 54 -2.65 -1.41 13.94
C ASN A 54 -3.93 -0.59 13.65
N GLY A 55 -4.16 -0.17 12.40
CA GLY A 55 -5.38 0.55 12.04
C GLY A 55 -5.47 2.00 12.52
N HIS A 56 -4.41 2.55 13.10
CA HIS A 56 -4.41 3.87 13.75
C HIS A 56 -4.48 5.04 12.77
N ILE A 57 -3.90 4.89 11.57
CA ILE A 57 -3.89 5.94 10.54
C ILE A 57 -4.20 5.38 9.17
N GLN A 58 -4.77 6.22 8.31
CA GLN A 58 -4.92 5.95 6.88
C GLN A 58 -3.63 6.33 6.12
N PRO A 59 -3.17 5.53 5.14
CA PRO A 59 -2.09 5.93 4.25
C PRO A 59 -2.47 7.17 3.44
N SER A 60 -1.47 7.99 3.12
CA SER A 60 -1.65 9.06 2.15
C SER A 60 -1.84 8.50 0.73
N PRO A 61 -2.38 9.27 -0.22
CA PRO A 61 -2.44 8.85 -1.63
C PRO A 61 -1.08 8.45 -2.21
N LEU A 62 -0.01 9.14 -1.80
CA LEU A 62 1.36 8.81 -2.20
C LEU A 62 1.78 7.44 -1.65
N ALA A 63 1.48 7.17 -0.38
CA ALA A 63 1.76 5.88 0.24
C ALA A 63 0.99 4.74 -0.42
N ILE A 64 -0.28 4.93 -0.80
CA ILE A 64 -1.05 3.93 -1.56
C ILE A 64 -0.36 3.62 -2.89
N LYS A 65 0.11 4.65 -3.61
CA LYS A 65 0.87 4.46 -4.86
C LYS A 65 2.18 3.70 -4.63
N GLN A 66 2.91 3.98 -3.55
CA GLN A 66 4.13 3.26 -3.19
C GLN A 66 3.86 1.79 -2.89
N ILE A 67 2.81 1.49 -2.11
CA ILE A 67 2.37 0.12 -1.83
C ILE A 67 2.00 -0.59 -3.13
N GLN A 68 1.21 0.05 -4.00
CA GLN A 68 0.82 -0.53 -5.29
C GLN A 68 2.03 -0.83 -6.17
N ALA A 69 2.95 0.12 -6.34
CA ALA A 69 4.16 -0.07 -7.14
C ALA A 69 5.03 -1.21 -6.58
N PHE A 70 5.12 -1.32 -5.25
CA PHE A 70 5.83 -2.41 -4.60
C PHE A 70 5.21 -3.78 -4.92
N VAL A 71 3.89 -3.93 -4.79
CA VAL A 71 3.19 -5.19 -5.12
C VAL A 71 3.25 -5.50 -6.62
N GLN A 72 3.17 -4.49 -7.50
CA GLN A 72 3.38 -4.66 -8.94
C GLN A 72 4.78 -5.21 -9.25
N LYS A 73 5.82 -4.70 -8.60
CA LYS A 73 7.19 -5.25 -8.74
C LYS A 73 7.26 -6.72 -8.29
N LEU A 74 6.62 -7.07 -7.19
CA LEU A 74 6.56 -8.47 -6.72
C LEU A 74 5.81 -9.38 -7.72
N SER A 75 4.83 -8.85 -8.47
CA SER A 75 4.15 -9.60 -9.54
C SER A 75 5.05 -9.96 -10.72
N LEU A 76 6.24 -9.37 -10.81
CA LEU A 76 7.27 -9.69 -11.82
C LEU A 76 8.38 -10.60 -11.26
N SER A 77 8.27 -11.05 -10.00
CA SER A 77 9.25 -11.93 -9.37
C SER A 77 9.46 -13.24 -10.17
N PRO A 78 10.69 -13.80 -10.21
CA PRO A 78 10.94 -15.12 -10.80
C PRO A 78 10.30 -16.26 -10.00
N SER A 79 9.99 -16.05 -8.72
CA SER A 79 9.25 -17.02 -7.91
C SER A 79 7.76 -16.99 -8.30
N LEU A 80 7.27 -18.12 -8.81
CA LEU A 80 5.87 -18.28 -9.23
C LEU A 80 4.91 -18.02 -8.07
N ALA A 81 5.21 -18.52 -6.87
CA ALA A 81 4.40 -18.30 -5.67
C ALA A 81 4.28 -16.80 -5.32
N VAL A 82 5.39 -16.06 -5.39
CA VAL A 82 5.39 -14.61 -5.13
C VAL A 82 4.60 -13.87 -6.19
N ARG A 83 4.80 -14.21 -7.47
CA ARG A 83 4.09 -13.63 -8.60
C ARG A 83 2.58 -13.81 -8.47
N ASP A 84 2.11 -15.03 -8.25
CA ASP A 84 0.69 -15.35 -8.23
C ASP A 84 -0.01 -14.72 -7.03
N LYS A 85 0.62 -14.79 -5.85
CA LYS A 85 0.07 -14.13 -4.66
C LYS A 85 0.04 -12.61 -4.84
N SER A 86 1.06 -12.00 -5.45
CA SER A 86 1.07 -10.56 -5.71
C SER A 86 -0.03 -10.13 -6.66
N LYS A 87 -0.29 -10.91 -7.73
CA LYS A 87 -1.43 -10.66 -8.63
C LYS A 87 -2.77 -10.76 -7.89
N GLN A 88 -2.93 -11.72 -6.98
CA GLN A 88 -4.11 -11.82 -6.13
C GLN A 88 -4.26 -10.61 -5.21
N LEU A 89 -3.17 -10.11 -4.60
CA LEU A 89 -3.21 -8.91 -3.75
C LEU A 89 -3.60 -7.66 -4.57
N LEU A 90 -3.06 -7.51 -5.78
CA LEU A 90 -3.46 -6.43 -6.69
C LEU A 90 -4.95 -6.52 -7.01
N ALA A 91 -5.43 -7.71 -7.39
CA ALA A 91 -6.83 -7.96 -7.71
C ALA A 91 -7.77 -7.70 -6.51
N LYS A 92 -7.34 -8.05 -5.30
CA LYS A 92 -8.16 -7.96 -4.08
C LYS A 92 -8.26 -6.54 -3.52
N TYR A 93 -7.19 -5.75 -3.60
CA TYR A 93 -7.12 -4.46 -2.88
C TYR A 93 -6.85 -3.25 -3.76
N LEU A 94 -6.31 -3.43 -4.96
CA LEU A 94 -5.70 -2.35 -5.74
C LEU A 94 -6.21 -2.27 -7.20
N VAL A 95 -7.35 -2.92 -7.49
CA VAL A 95 -8.02 -2.79 -8.80
C VAL A 95 -8.65 -1.41 -8.91
N GLY A 96 -8.30 -0.67 -9.97
CA GLY A 96 -8.86 0.65 -10.28
C GLY A 96 -7.85 1.75 -10.61
N ALA A 97 -6.54 1.48 -10.60
CA ALA A 97 -5.49 2.49 -10.84
C ALA A 97 -4.66 2.22 -12.11
N GLY A 98 -5.29 1.69 -13.16
CA GLY A 98 -4.60 1.23 -14.37
C GLY A 98 -5.41 1.32 -15.68
N GLU A 99 -6.44 2.15 -15.74
CA GLU A 99 -7.06 2.56 -17.01
C GLU A 99 -7.23 4.09 -17.00
N GLU A 100 -6.15 4.80 -17.34
CA GLU A 100 -6.19 6.04 -18.12
C GLU A 100 -5.09 5.96 -19.18
#